data_AF-A0A1Q5M6Y7-F1
#
_entry.id   AF-A0A1Q5M6Y7-F1
#
_cell.length_a   1.000
_cell.length_b   1.000
_cell.length_c   1.000
_cell.angle_alpha   90.00
_cell.angle_beta   90.00
_cell.angle_gamma   90.00
#
_symmetry.space_group_name_H-M   'P 1'
#
loop_
_entity.id
_entity.type
_entity.pdbx_description
1 polymer ?
#
loop_
_entity_poly.entity_id
_entity_poly.type
_entity_poly.pdbx_seq_one_letter_code
_entity_poly.pdbx_strand_id
1 'polypeptide(L)'
;MTDKGIAALLTRYEFHDSVVRRVIIDQHFGRKPRGRAVRLVIDARVVDEAMRWEPVCLDLVDVKRFRIDEIQGPAGVLFDPPRFTRFDGLMQIDLCAERFGSLRPSNRQEVFEGSEWVFEAVEGTWSVLEPWSV
;
A
#
# COMPACT_ATOMS: atom_id res chain seq x y z
N MET A 1 1.73 7.44 -7.69
CA MET A 1 0.98 8.40 -6.86
C MET A 1 1.86 9.62 -6.68
N THR A 2 1.34 10.84 -6.83
CA THR A 2 2.15 12.05 -6.58
C THR A 2 2.26 12.32 -5.09
N ASP A 3 3.26 13.11 -4.68
CA ASP A 3 3.44 13.46 -3.26
C ASP A 3 2.22 14.22 -2.72
N LYS A 4 1.58 15.05 -3.55
CA LYS A 4 0.29 15.68 -3.24
C LYS A 4 -0.83 14.66 -3.05
N GLY A 5 -0.87 13.62 -3.87
CA GLY A 5 -1.85 12.53 -3.75
C GLY A 5 -1.65 11.72 -2.46
N ILE A 6 -0.40 11.44 -2.09
CA ILE A 6 -0.05 10.78 -0.83
C ILE A 6 -0.42 11.67 0.36
N ALA A 7 -0.10 12.96 0.32
CA ALA A 7 -0.48 13.90 1.36
C ALA A 7 -2.01 13.96 1.53
N ALA A 8 -2.77 14.05 0.43
CA ALA A 8 -4.23 14.05 0.49
C ALA A 8 -4.80 12.76 1.11
N LEU A 9 -4.22 11.60 0.79
CA LEU A 9 -4.57 10.31 1.37
C LEU A 9 -4.35 10.31 2.90
N LEU A 10 -3.15 10.68 3.33
CA LEU A 10 -2.74 10.65 4.74
C LEU A 10 -3.37 11.78 5.58
N THR A 11 -3.85 12.86 4.97
CA THR A 11 -4.64 13.90 5.65
C THR A 11 -6.10 13.46 5.84
N ARG A 12 -6.68 12.76 4.87
CA ARG A 12 -8.09 12.37 4.93
C ARG A 12 -8.32 11.14 5.81
N TYR A 13 -7.37 10.21 5.83
CA TYR A 13 -7.53 8.93 6.49
C TYR A 13 -6.47 8.67 7.56
N GLU A 14 -6.93 8.03 8.63
CA GLU A 14 -6.09 7.43 9.64
C GLU A 14 -6.03 5.93 9.41
N PHE A 15 -4.80 5.43 9.34
CA PHE A 15 -4.52 4.03 9.01
C PHE A 15 -4.16 3.16 10.24
N HIS A 16 -4.14 3.75 11.43
CA HIS A 16 -3.91 2.98 12.66
C HIS A 16 -5.05 1.98 12.87
N ASP A 17 -4.70 0.74 13.22
CA ASP A 17 -5.63 -0.40 13.34
C ASP A 17 -6.42 -0.71 12.06
N SER A 18 -5.98 -0.21 10.91
CA SER A 18 -6.64 -0.47 9.63
C SER A 18 -6.40 -1.89 9.16
N VAL A 19 -7.40 -2.48 8.51
CA VAL A 19 -7.32 -3.85 8.02
C VAL A 19 -7.02 -3.83 6.53
N VAL A 20 -5.94 -4.49 6.12
CA VAL A 20 -5.77 -4.85 4.71
C VAL A 20 -6.76 -5.96 4.39
N ARG A 21 -7.84 -5.60 3.70
CA ARG A 21 -8.95 -6.49 3.37
C ARG A 21 -8.63 -7.42 2.20
N ARG A 22 -7.86 -6.93 1.23
CA ARG A 22 -7.54 -7.69 0.02
C ARG A 22 -6.27 -7.18 -0.65
N VAL A 23 -5.48 -8.12 -1.15
CA VAL A 23 -4.40 -7.86 -2.12
C VAL A 23 -4.73 -8.60 -3.41
N ILE A 24 -4.92 -7.88 -4.50
CA ILE A 24 -5.17 -8.45 -5.83
C ILE A 24 -3.93 -8.22 -6.66
N ILE A 25 -3.29 -9.30 -7.12
CA ILE A 25 -2.13 -9.23 -8.00
C ILE A 25 -2.58 -9.67 -9.39
N ASP A 26 -2.64 -8.72 -10.32
CA ASP A 26 -2.84 -9.02 -11.73
C ASP A 26 -1.45 -9.16 -12.38
N GLN A 27 -1.10 -10.41 -12.69
CA GLN A 27 0.05 -10.70 -13.51
C GLN A 27 -0.35 -11.58 -14.69
N HIS A 28 -0.01 -11.11 -15.89
CA HIS A 28 -0.24 -11.89 -17.09
C HIS A 28 0.88 -12.91 -17.25
N PHE A 29 0.54 -14.20 -17.13
CA PHE A 29 1.46 -15.29 -17.45
C PHE A 29 1.45 -15.56 -18.96
N GLY A 30 2.29 -14.88 -19.73
CA GLY A 30 2.37 -15.05 -21.18
C GLY A 30 3.72 -14.60 -21.77
N ARG A 31 3.99 -14.96 -23.03
CA ARG A 31 5.26 -14.67 -23.74
C ARG A 31 5.63 -13.19 -23.84
N LYS A 32 4.66 -12.28 -23.66
CA LYS A 32 4.88 -10.85 -23.49
C LYS A 32 4.41 -10.47 -22.09
N PRO A 33 5.31 -10.21 -21.13
CA PRO A 33 4.90 -9.68 -19.84
C PRO A 33 4.27 -8.30 -20.08
N ARG A 34 2.95 -8.18 -19.85
CA ARG A 34 2.39 -6.89 -19.48
C ARG A 34 2.85 -6.62 -18.04
N GLY A 35 3.16 -5.36 -17.73
CA GLY A 35 3.59 -4.99 -16.38
C GLY A 35 2.65 -5.53 -15.31
N ARG A 36 3.20 -5.86 -14.14
CA ARG A 36 2.41 -6.36 -13.01
C ARG A 36 1.60 -5.21 -12.41
N ALA A 37 0.32 -5.43 -12.15
CA ALA A 37 -0.52 -4.50 -11.41
C ALA A 37 -0.93 -5.10 -10.06
N VAL A 38 -1.07 -4.25 -9.05
CA VAL A 38 -1.53 -4.66 -7.72
C VAL A 38 -2.60 -3.71 -7.23
N ARG A 39 -3.72 -4.23 -6.73
CA ARG A 39 -4.71 -3.46 -5.98
C ARG A 39 -4.69 -3.89 -4.52
N LEU A 40 -4.41 -2.95 -3.63
CA LEU A 40 -4.57 -3.10 -2.19
C LEU A 40 -5.91 -2.50 -1.80
N VAL A 41 -6.67 -3.20 -0.97
CA VAL A 41 -7.90 -2.67 -0.37
C VAL A 41 -7.69 -2.63 1.14
N ILE A 42 -7.77 -1.44 1.71
CA ILE A 42 -7.48 -1.17 3.13
C ILE A 42 -8.69 -0.45 3.71
N ASP A 43 -9.31 -1.02 4.74
CA ASP A 43 -10.37 -0.32 5.47
C ASP A 43 -9.69 0.71 6.38
N ALA A 44 -9.89 2.00 6.10
CA ALA A 44 -9.25 3.11 6.81
C ALA A 44 -10.29 4.06 7.45
N ARG A 45 -9.93 4.66 8.58
CA ARG A 45 -10.81 5.57 9.32
C ARG A 45 -10.77 6.97 8.73
N VAL A 46 -11.92 7.63 8.59
CA VAL A 46 -11.99 9.03 8.16
C VAL A 46 -11.65 9.94 9.36
N VAL A 47 -10.66 10.84 9.21
CA VAL A 47 -10.13 11.66 10.31
C VAL A 47 -11.21 12.57 10.94
N ASP A 48 -12.02 13.23 10.11
CA ASP A 48 -12.99 14.25 10.56
C ASP A 48 -14.40 13.68 10.82
N GLU A 49 -14.61 12.37 10.62
CA GLU A 49 -15.92 11.72 10.76
C GLU A 49 -15.79 10.53 11.72
N ALA A 50 -15.86 10.80 13.02
CA ALA A 50 -15.68 9.80 14.06
C ALA A 50 -16.53 8.55 13.79
N MET A 51 -15.88 7.38 13.83
CA MET A 51 -16.43 6.03 13.59
C MET A 51 -16.72 5.65 12.13
N ARG A 52 -16.49 6.52 11.14
CA ARG A 52 -16.65 6.15 9.73
C ARG A 52 -15.39 5.45 9.20
N TRP A 53 -15.58 4.27 8.63
CA TRP A 53 -14.56 3.51 7.92
C TRP A 53 -14.89 3.46 6.43
N GLU A 54 -13.88 3.66 5.59
CA GLU A 54 -14.01 3.54 4.14
C GLU A 54 -13.00 2.54 3.58
N PRO A 55 -13.41 1.67 2.64
CA PRO A 55 -12.49 0.80 1.92
C PRO A 55 -11.68 1.63 0.91
N VAL A 56 -10.44 1.95 1.25
CA VAL A 56 -9.51 2.68 0.38
C VAL A 56 -8.77 1.71 -0.52
N CYS A 57 -8.79 1.96 -1.83
CA CYS A 57 -8.01 1.24 -2.82
C CYS A 57 -6.68 1.95 -3.07
N LEU A 58 -5.57 1.21 -3.07
CA LEU A 58 -4.30 1.63 -3.65
C LEU A 58 -4.03 0.79 -4.89
N ASP A 59 -4.08 1.43 -6.06
CA ASP A 59 -3.84 0.80 -7.36
C ASP A 59 -2.42 1.09 -7.80
N LEU A 60 -1.62 0.03 -8.01
CA LEU A 60 -0.20 0.09 -8.36
C LEU A 60 0.01 -0.44 -9.76
N VAL A 61 0.80 0.28 -10.55
CA VAL A 61 1.09 -0.06 -11.95
C VAL A 61 2.59 -0.26 -12.14
N ASP A 62 2.93 -1.22 -12.98
CA ASP A 62 4.31 -1.64 -13.27
C ASP A 62 5.09 -2.01 -12.00
N VAL A 63 4.47 -2.83 -11.15
CA VAL A 63 5.07 -3.36 -9.92
C VAL A 63 6.31 -4.19 -10.26
N LYS A 64 7.48 -3.75 -9.81
CA LYS A 64 8.77 -4.38 -10.08
C LYS A 64 9.05 -5.54 -9.15
N ARG A 65 8.72 -5.36 -7.86
CA ARG A 65 8.89 -6.34 -6.81
C ARG A 65 7.89 -6.08 -5.69
N PHE A 66 7.54 -7.15 -5.00
CA PHE A 66 6.76 -7.07 -3.77
C PHE A 66 7.16 -8.22 -2.86
N ARG A 67 6.92 -8.05 -1.56
CA ARG A 67 7.01 -9.08 -0.55
C ARG A 67 5.75 -9.00 0.29
N ILE A 68 5.11 -10.16 0.47
CA ILE A 68 3.99 -10.37 1.37
C ILE A 68 4.38 -11.63 2.12
N ASP A 69 4.85 -11.48 3.35
CA ASP A 69 5.20 -12.63 4.17
C ASP A 69 3.92 -13.28 4.70
N GLU A 70 3.67 -14.53 4.29
CA GLU A 70 2.38 -15.24 4.42
C GLU A 70 2.07 -15.75 5.83
N ILE A 71 2.98 -15.58 6.80
CA ILE A 71 2.82 -16.12 8.17
C ILE A 71 1.56 -15.54 8.89
N GLN A 72 0.96 -14.45 8.37
CA GLN A 72 -0.30 -13.88 8.87
C GLN A 72 -1.51 -13.98 7.90
N GLY A 73 -1.36 -14.58 6.72
CA GLY A 73 -2.42 -14.65 5.70
C GLY A 73 -2.61 -13.33 4.91
N PRO A 74 -3.50 -13.31 3.87
CA PRO A 74 -3.67 -12.17 2.96
C PRO A 74 -4.45 -10.98 3.56
N ALA A 75 -4.81 -11.07 4.84
CA ALA A 75 -5.47 -10.03 5.61
C ALA A 75 -4.65 -9.77 6.87
N GLY A 76 -4.30 -8.50 7.09
CA GLY A 76 -3.42 -8.07 8.19
C GLY A 76 -3.86 -6.74 8.74
N VAL A 77 -3.46 -6.44 9.97
CA VAL A 77 -3.72 -5.14 10.62
C VAL A 77 -2.49 -4.26 10.43
N LEU A 78 -2.71 -3.01 10.04
CA LEU A 78 -1.70 -1.98 10.00
C LEU A 78 -1.55 -1.38 11.40
N PHE A 79 -0.39 -1.59 12.02
CA PHE A 79 -0.06 -0.97 13.30
C PHE A 79 0.34 0.49 13.11
N ASP A 80 1.16 0.79 12.10
CA ASP A 80 1.47 2.14 11.68
C ASP A 80 0.86 2.46 10.31
N PRO A 81 0.65 3.76 9.99
CA PRO A 81 0.23 4.15 8.65
C PRO A 81 1.18 3.68 7.54
N PRO A 82 0.67 3.39 6.33
CA PRO A 82 1.51 3.08 5.18
C PRO A 82 2.57 4.14 4.94
N ARG A 83 3.82 3.71 4.82
CA ARG A 83 4.94 4.60 4.53
C ARG A 83 5.24 4.58 3.05
N PHE A 84 5.19 5.77 2.44
CA PHE A 84 5.52 5.98 1.04
C PHE A 84 6.91 6.60 0.93
N THR A 85 7.81 5.92 0.22
CA THR A 85 9.18 6.42 -0.01
C THR A 85 9.53 6.33 -1.49
N ARG A 86 10.30 7.29 -2.01
CA ARG A 86 10.79 7.27 -3.39
C ARG A 86 12.28 6.95 -3.44
N PHE A 87 12.64 5.97 -4.25
CA PHE A 87 14.03 5.60 -4.52
C PHE A 87 14.19 5.39 -6.03
N ASP A 88 15.19 6.02 -6.64
CA ASP A 88 15.55 5.81 -8.05
C ASP A 88 14.37 5.91 -9.04
N GLY A 89 13.45 6.84 -8.78
CA GLY A 89 12.24 7.03 -9.61
C GLY A 89 11.10 6.03 -9.35
N LEU A 90 11.29 5.04 -8.48
CA LEU A 90 10.27 4.09 -8.06
C LEU A 90 9.64 4.54 -6.73
N MET A 91 8.35 4.22 -6.59
CA MET A 91 7.59 4.41 -5.36
C MET A 91 7.57 3.09 -4.59
N GLN A 92 8.03 3.13 -3.35
CA GLN A 92 7.94 2.04 -2.40
C GLN A 92 6.84 2.32 -1.38
N ILE A 93 6.00 1.32 -1.15
CA ILE A 93 4.91 1.36 -0.19
C ILE A 93 5.17 0.26 0.81
N ASP A 94 5.44 0.66 2.05
CA ASP A 94 5.67 -0.23 3.18
C ASP A 94 4.45 -0.19 4.11
N LEU A 95 3.84 -1.35 4.33
CA LEU A 95 2.66 -1.53 5.18
C LEU A 95 3.03 -2.03 6.59
N CYS A 96 4.31 -2.22 6.89
CA CYS A 96 4.83 -2.61 8.20
C CYS A 96 5.94 -1.63 8.65
N ALA A 97 5.67 -0.33 8.47
CA ALA A 97 6.65 0.72 8.68
C ALA A 97 7.18 0.79 10.13
N GLU A 98 6.39 0.33 11.10
CA GLU A 98 6.72 0.26 12.52
C GLU A 98 8.01 -0.51 12.79
N ARG A 99 8.37 -1.48 11.91
CA ARG A 99 9.59 -2.29 12.05
C ARG A 99 10.87 -1.49 11.85
N PHE A 100 10.81 -0.39 11.12
CA PHE A 100 11.93 0.54 11.00
C PHE A 100 11.98 1.52 12.18
N GLY A 101 10.91 1.65 12.97
CA GLY A 101 10.83 2.60 14.08
C GLY A 101 11.19 4.02 13.64
N SER A 102 12.19 4.62 14.29
CA SER A 102 12.71 5.95 13.93
C SER A 102 13.73 5.92 12.77
N LEU A 103 14.14 4.75 12.31
CA LEU A 103 15.12 4.62 11.24
C LEU A 103 14.53 5.10 9.91
N ARG A 104 15.33 5.90 9.21
CA ARG A 104 15.08 6.27 7.82
C ARG A 104 15.92 5.35 6.95
N PRO A 105 15.32 4.29 6.37
CA PRO A 105 16.05 3.41 5.47
C PRO A 105 16.66 4.26 4.36
N SER A 106 17.93 4.00 4.06
CA SER A 106 18.73 4.84 3.16
C SER A 106 18.55 4.45 1.70
N ASN A 107 18.02 3.26 1.45
CA ASN A 107 17.81 2.74 0.11
C ASN A 107 16.63 1.76 0.08
N ARG A 108 16.19 1.45 -1.15
CA ARG A 108 15.09 0.54 -1.42
C ARG A 108 15.33 -0.91 -0.99
N GLN A 109 16.59 -1.33 -0.85
CA GLN A 109 16.92 -2.72 -0.51
C GLN A 109 16.70 -2.97 0.98
N GLU A 110 17.14 -2.05 1.84
CA GLU A 110 16.90 -2.09 3.28
C GLU A 110 15.41 -2.20 3.60
N VAL A 111 14.56 -1.43 2.91
CA VAL A 111 13.11 -1.52 3.08
C VAL A 111 12.57 -2.89 2.66
N PHE A 112 13.04 -3.41 1.52
CA PHE A 112 12.55 -4.68 0.98
C PHE A 112 12.91 -5.89 1.86
N GLU A 113 14.11 -5.87 2.43
CA GLU A 113 14.60 -6.92 3.32
C GLU A 113 14.05 -6.79 4.75
N GLY A 114 13.79 -5.57 5.22
CA GLY A 114 13.28 -5.33 6.57
C GLY A 114 11.75 -5.40 6.70
N SER A 115 10.99 -5.11 5.64
CA SER A 115 9.52 -5.09 5.68
C SER A 115 8.91 -6.43 5.29
N GLU A 116 7.94 -6.88 6.07
CA GLU A 116 7.15 -8.08 5.77
C GLU A 116 6.13 -7.83 4.65
N TRP A 117 5.66 -6.58 4.48
CA TRP A 117 4.63 -6.20 3.53
C TRP A 117 5.06 -4.93 2.78
N VAL A 118 5.62 -5.11 1.60
CA VAL A 118 6.21 -4.02 0.81
C VAL A 118 6.00 -4.21 -0.69
N PHE A 119 5.69 -3.11 -1.36
CA PHE A 119 5.51 -3.05 -2.82
C PHE A 119 6.42 -1.99 -3.41
N GLU A 120 7.00 -2.27 -4.57
CA GLU A 120 7.76 -1.31 -5.37
C GLU A 120 7.13 -1.18 -6.76
N ALA A 121 6.65 0.01 -7.08
CA ALA A 121 5.92 0.31 -8.31
C ALA A 121 6.45 1.57 -9.00
N VAL A 122 6.25 1.67 -10.32
CA VAL A 122 6.55 2.91 -11.05
C VAL A 122 5.50 3.96 -10.72
N GLU A 123 4.23 3.54 -10.72
CA GLU A 123 3.09 4.42 -10.57
C GLU A 123 2.04 3.86 -9.62
N GLY A 124 1.10 4.73 -9.25
CA GLY A 124 -0.07 4.29 -8.52
C GLY A 124 -1.06 5.41 -8.23
N THR A 125 -2.26 5.05 -7.85
CA THR A 125 -3.37 5.94 -7.53
C THR A 125 -4.10 5.42 -6.30
N TRP A 126 -4.90 6.27 -5.67
CA TRP A 126 -5.81 5.83 -4.63
C TRP A 126 -7.23 6.30 -4.93
N SER A 127 -8.20 5.53 -4.47
CA SER A 127 -9.62 5.85 -4.57
C SER A 127 -10.37 5.25 -3.38
N VAL A 128 -11.61 5.68 -3.17
CA VAL A 128 -12.53 4.99 -2.26
C VAL A 128 -13.30 3.97 -3.08
N LEU A 129 -13.38 2.73 -2.59
CA LEU A 129 -14.24 1.73 -3.20
C LEU A 129 -15.69 2.09 -2.85
N GLU A 130 -16.47 2.45 -3.87
CA GLU A 130 -17.88 2.78 -3.66
C GLU A 130 -18.64 1.55 -3.12
N PRO A 131 -19.61 1.75 -2.22
CA PRO A 131 -20.56 0.70 -1.86
C PRO A 131 -21.21 0.18 -3.15
N TRP A 132 -21.43 -1.13 -3.22
CA TRP A 132 -22.26 -1.70 -4.28
C TRP A 132 -23.66 -1.09 -4.14
N SER A 133 -24.05 -0.21 -5.07
CA SER A 133 -25.43 0.26 -5.17
C SER A 133 -26.28 -0.93 -5.59
N VAL A 134 -27.11 -1.43 -4.67
CA VAL A 134 -28.10 -2.48 -4.96
C VAL A 134 -29.33 -1.85 -5.59
#